data_AF-A0A2M7QCC2-F1
#
_entry.id   AF-A0A2M7QCC2-F1
#
_cell.length_a   1.000
_cell.length_b   1.000
_cell.length_c   1.000
_cell.angle_alpha   90.00
_cell.angle_beta   90.00
_cell.angle_gamma   90.00
#
_symmetry.space_group_name_H-M   'P 1'
#
loop_
_entity.id
_entity.type
_entity.pdbx_description
1 polymer ?
#
loop_
_entity_poly.entity_id
_entity_poly.type
_entity_poly.pdbx_seq_one_letter_code
_entity_poly.pdbx_strand_id
1 'polypeptide(L)'
;MVQERGKMIFSMSETLRSLPDIEFPTNPIERMGLVLSGAINSGPKSTLVMLFPSSREYIENSDLTASFREVVSKSKTPFADATSSWLIPYCKYSLEDVGLVAQILEIDHAGVVIPIGYRLTEAGEKYGVPAAARALYFESQYKDISLYKVFGQTASRGKEKLTSKVRAPALRAEILLCLEDNKDSQLSVKRIKSLISPQHELEAVEAALSTLEREKCVKITKSPSAHYMAYELSGKQDLVPSKYIKGEQSIDIMNCAKSICLTNGTVTTEDIFDALYAKYQSKQKDPYRFKRYIREILSKLVKYGFLKKQGKWKWAELFIENTEKGSIISHEFLSPLLSIMQEQDSEENARIVNVVRGDLSAYALNAIDRYYPHSPGYMRKHMAEVDSQILMLLAIDQAVQEGLTMNDFVELTGEKPKSLSHRLDKLIKRKLIRIEGKTKSHGYRYFIIPQQ
;
A
#
# COMPACT_ATOMS: atom_id res chain seq x y z
N MET A 1 -32.69 31.83 30.58
CA MET A 1 -31.72 30.96 31.29
C MET A 1 -31.29 29.87 30.33
N VAL A 2 -30.05 29.97 29.84
CA VAL A 2 -29.42 28.97 28.97
C VAL A 2 -28.94 27.84 29.88
N GLN A 3 -29.39 26.61 29.61
CA GLN A 3 -29.00 25.42 30.36
C GLN A 3 -27.77 24.82 29.67
N GLU A 4 -26.60 25.01 30.27
CA GLU A 4 -25.35 24.38 29.83
C GLU A 4 -25.44 22.86 30.06
N ARG A 5 -25.31 22.08 28.98
CA ARG A 5 -25.15 20.61 29.06
C ARG A 5 -23.72 20.31 29.51
N GLY A 6 -23.55 20.02 30.80
CA GLY A 6 -22.31 19.46 31.33
C GLY A 6 -22.02 18.09 30.71
N LYS A 7 -20.79 17.93 30.20
CA LYS A 7 -20.22 16.63 29.83
C LYS A 7 -20.14 15.76 31.09
N MET A 8 -20.92 14.68 31.16
CA MET A 8 -20.79 13.69 32.25
C MET A 8 -19.60 12.77 31.95
N ILE A 9 -18.61 12.81 32.82
CA ILE A 9 -17.49 11.87 32.88
C ILE A 9 -17.71 11.05 34.16
N PHE A 10 -17.97 9.75 34.04
CA PHE A 10 -18.28 8.87 35.17
C PHE A 10 -17.02 8.22 35.76
N SER A 11 -16.89 8.22 37.09
CA SER A 11 -15.86 7.48 37.83
C SER A 11 -16.29 6.03 38.09
N MET A 12 -15.38 5.06 37.95
CA MET A 12 -15.66 3.62 38.01
C MET A 12 -16.40 3.16 39.29
N SER A 13 -17.61 2.60 39.12
CA SER A 13 -18.37 1.86 40.15
C SER A 13 -18.17 0.34 40.03
N GLU A 14 -18.47 -0.41 41.10
CA GLU A 14 -18.33 -1.88 41.19
C GLU A 14 -19.16 -2.69 40.17
N THR A 15 -20.07 -2.04 39.43
CA THR A 15 -20.89 -2.63 38.35
C THR A 15 -20.21 -2.63 36.97
N LEU A 16 -19.08 -1.92 36.81
CA LEU A 16 -18.38 -1.80 35.54
C LEU A 16 -17.20 -2.78 35.47
N ARG A 17 -17.07 -3.46 34.34
CA ARG A 17 -15.93 -4.32 34.02
C ARG A 17 -15.29 -3.89 32.71
N SER A 18 -13.96 -3.90 32.66
CA SER A 18 -13.23 -3.84 31.38
C SER A 18 -12.85 -5.26 30.96
N LEU A 19 -12.83 -5.53 29.65
CA LEU A 19 -12.11 -6.69 29.15
C LEU A 19 -10.61 -6.54 29.48
N PRO A 20 -9.87 -7.65 29.70
CA PRO A 20 -8.43 -7.59 29.89
C PRO A 20 -7.78 -6.93 28.66
N ASP A 21 -6.86 -6.00 28.92
CA ASP A 21 -6.17 -5.28 27.87
C ASP A 21 -5.35 -6.26 27.00
N ILE A 22 -5.42 -6.10 25.68
CA ILE A 22 -4.55 -6.85 24.77
C ILE A 22 -3.13 -6.33 24.95
N GLU A 23 -2.18 -7.25 25.17
CA GLU A 23 -0.77 -6.89 25.32
C GLU A 23 -0.26 -6.15 24.08
N PHE A 24 0.23 -4.94 24.29
CA PHE A 24 0.78 -4.11 23.22
C PHE A 24 2.24 -4.49 22.95
N PRO A 25 2.68 -4.66 21.69
CA PRO A 25 4.04 -5.11 21.39
C PRO A 25 5.12 -4.19 21.95
N THR A 26 6.30 -4.74 22.22
CA THR A 26 7.48 -3.97 22.66
C THR A 26 8.36 -3.49 21.51
N ASN A 27 8.37 -4.21 20.38
CA ASN A 27 9.17 -3.84 19.21
C ASN A 27 8.63 -2.57 18.53
N PRO A 28 9.43 -1.51 18.34
CA PRO A 28 8.95 -0.24 17.76
C PRO A 28 8.38 -0.34 16.35
N ILE A 29 8.91 -1.21 15.49
CA ILE A 29 8.41 -1.42 14.12
C ILE A 29 7.06 -2.13 14.17
N GLU A 30 6.90 -3.14 15.03
CA GLU A 30 5.61 -3.80 15.24
C GLU A 30 4.56 -2.84 15.81
N ARG A 31 4.94 -2.00 16.80
CA ARG A 31 4.09 -0.92 17.34
C ARG A 31 3.64 0.02 16.21
N MET A 32 4.59 0.52 15.41
CA MET A 32 4.30 1.40 14.28
C MET A 32 3.34 0.75 13.29
N GLY A 33 3.57 -0.52 12.93
CA GLY A 33 2.72 -1.28 12.04
C GLY A 33 1.29 -1.45 12.55
N LEU A 34 1.12 -1.71 13.86
CA LEU A 34 -0.18 -1.78 14.50
C LEU A 34 -0.89 -0.42 14.56
N VAL A 35 -0.19 0.65 14.93
CA VAL A 35 -0.77 2.00 15.01
C VAL A 35 -1.15 2.52 13.62
N LEU A 36 -0.27 2.40 12.62
CA LEU A 36 -0.56 2.73 11.21
C LEU A 36 -1.81 2.01 10.72
N SER A 37 -1.87 0.71 10.97
CA SER A 37 -2.96 -0.12 10.49
C SER A 37 -4.26 0.06 11.27
N GLY A 38 -4.17 0.19 12.59
CA GLY A 38 -5.29 0.26 13.50
C GLY A 38 -5.92 1.64 13.47
N ALA A 39 -5.11 2.67 13.74
CA ALA A 39 -5.54 3.97 14.21
C ALA A 39 -5.38 5.14 13.23
N ILE A 40 -4.36 5.13 12.36
CA ILE A 40 -3.95 6.39 11.70
C ILE A 40 -3.87 6.36 10.17
N ASN A 41 -4.14 5.23 9.52
CA ASN A 41 -4.15 5.17 8.05
C ASN A 41 -5.34 5.87 7.39
N SER A 42 -6.24 6.51 8.14
CA SER A 42 -7.23 7.43 7.57
C SER A 42 -7.68 8.53 8.53
N GLY A 43 -8.18 9.63 7.98
CA GLY A 43 -8.71 10.77 8.72
C GLY A 43 -9.80 10.42 9.73
N PRO A 44 -10.87 9.68 9.37
CA PRO A 44 -11.92 9.31 10.33
C PRO A 44 -11.40 8.53 11.53
N LYS A 45 -10.43 7.63 11.29
CA LYS A 45 -9.82 6.80 12.32
C LYS A 45 -9.01 7.64 13.31
N SER A 46 -8.16 8.52 12.79
CA SER A 46 -7.35 9.44 13.59
C SER A 46 -8.24 10.38 14.39
N THR A 47 -9.30 10.91 13.76
CA THR A 47 -10.29 11.77 14.41
C THR A 47 -10.94 11.05 15.60
N LEU A 48 -11.32 9.78 15.43
CA LEU A 48 -11.93 9.02 16.50
C LEU A 48 -10.99 8.80 17.68
N VAL A 49 -9.71 8.52 17.42
CA VAL A 49 -8.71 8.37 18.48
C VAL A 49 -8.57 9.65 19.30
N MET A 50 -8.63 10.82 18.66
CA MET A 50 -8.55 12.12 19.32
C MET A 50 -9.76 12.47 20.20
N LEU A 51 -10.88 11.74 20.05
CA LEU A 51 -12.11 11.95 20.81
C LEU A 51 -12.19 11.13 22.11
N PHE A 52 -11.36 10.08 22.25
CA PHE A 52 -11.37 9.34 23.49
C PHE A 52 -10.82 10.18 24.64
N PRO A 53 -11.42 10.06 25.84
CA PRO A 53 -10.86 10.66 27.04
C PRO A 53 -9.58 9.92 27.46
N SER A 54 -8.94 10.41 28.53
CA SER A 54 -7.73 9.77 29.09
C SER A 54 -7.98 8.29 29.43
N SER A 55 -6.92 7.49 29.60
CA SER A 55 -7.03 6.06 29.92
C SER A 55 -7.78 5.72 31.22
N ARG A 56 -8.01 6.73 32.07
CA ARG A 56 -8.73 6.63 33.34
C ARG A 56 -10.24 6.81 33.21
N GLU A 57 -10.70 7.27 32.07
CA GLU A 57 -12.10 7.62 31.80
C GLU A 57 -12.59 6.83 30.59
N TYR A 58 -13.89 6.64 30.47
CA TYR A 58 -14.50 6.06 29.27
C TYR A 58 -15.52 7.02 28.67
N ILE A 59 -15.80 6.82 27.40
CA ILE A 59 -16.85 7.51 26.66
C ILE A 59 -17.91 6.51 26.21
N GLU A 60 -19.18 6.84 26.44
CA GLU A 60 -20.30 6.02 25.98
C GLU A 60 -20.40 6.02 24.46
N ASN A 61 -20.96 4.94 23.90
CA ASN A 61 -21.08 4.79 22.44
C ASN A 61 -21.91 5.91 21.79
N SER A 62 -22.97 6.36 22.48
CA SER A 62 -23.82 7.50 22.10
C SER A 62 -23.03 8.80 22.04
N ASP A 63 -22.29 9.10 23.11
CA ASP A 63 -21.51 10.33 23.26
C ASP A 63 -20.32 10.39 22.31
N LEU A 64 -19.67 9.25 22.06
CA LEU A 64 -18.61 9.13 21.06
C LEU A 64 -19.15 9.42 19.65
N THR A 65 -20.33 8.88 19.33
CA THR A 65 -21.01 9.12 18.06
C THR A 65 -21.40 10.59 17.91
N ALA A 66 -21.96 11.20 18.95
CA ALA A 66 -22.34 12.60 18.96
C ALA A 66 -21.12 13.52 18.80
N SER A 67 -20.06 13.28 19.56
CA SER A 67 -18.81 14.05 19.50
C SER A 67 -18.15 13.95 18.13
N PHE A 68 -18.15 12.75 17.52
CA PHE A 68 -17.64 12.58 16.16
C PHE A 68 -18.44 13.40 15.15
N ARG A 69 -19.78 13.32 15.18
CA ARG A 69 -20.66 14.11 14.31
C ARG A 69 -20.43 15.61 14.49
N GLU A 70 -20.27 16.08 15.72
CA GLU A 70 -20.01 17.49 16.00
C GLU A 70 -18.74 17.97 15.30
N VAL A 71 -17.63 17.24 15.47
CA VAL A 71 -16.33 17.55 14.86
C VAL A 71 -16.41 17.61 13.33
N VAL A 72 -17.17 16.70 12.71
CA VAL A 72 -17.22 16.55 11.25
C VAL A 72 -18.49 17.12 10.62
N SER A 73 -19.31 17.83 11.39
CA SER A 73 -20.64 18.34 11.00
C SER A 73 -20.63 19.23 9.76
N LYS A 74 -19.50 19.91 9.51
CA LYS A 74 -19.30 20.78 8.34
C LYS A 74 -18.76 20.04 7.11
N SER A 75 -18.43 18.75 7.21
CA SER A 75 -17.97 17.96 6.06
C SER A 75 -19.12 17.80 5.08
N LYS A 76 -18.80 17.87 3.78
CA LYS A 76 -19.76 17.57 2.71
C LYS A 76 -19.89 16.07 2.41
N THR A 77 -19.25 15.24 3.24
CA THR A 77 -19.23 13.79 3.07
C THR A 77 -20.28 13.12 3.96
N PRO A 78 -20.67 11.87 3.68
CA PRO A 78 -21.56 11.08 4.55
C PRO A 78 -21.06 10.88 5.99
N PHE A 79 -19.82 11.28 6.30
CA PHE A 79 -19.32 11.28 7.68
C PHE A 79 -20.04 12.29 8.57
N ALA A 80 -20.63 13.36 8.02
CA ALA A 80 -21.46 14.30 8.78
C ALA A 80 -22.66 13.60 9.47
N ASP A 81 -23.20 12.56 8.83
CA ASP A 81 -24.36 11.80 9.32
C ASP A 81 -23.97 10.51 10.08
N ALA A 82 -22.69 10.39 10.45
CA ALA A 82 -22.08 9.19 11.03
C ALA A 82 -22.92 8.51 12.13
N THR A 83 -23.33 7.26 11.93
CA THR A 83 -24.07 6.47 12.95
C THR A 83 -23.18 5.57 13.80
N SER A 84 -23.67 5.13 14.96
CA SER A 84 -22.97 4.16 15.80
C SER A 84 -22.73 2.82 15.09
N SER A 85 -23.57 2.47 14.10
CA SER A 85 -23.46 1.22 13.32
C SER A 85 -22.21 1.12 12.46
N TRP A 86 -21.45 2.21 12.25
CA TRP A 86 -20.14 2.15 11.59
C TRP A 86 -18.98 2.51 12.52
N LEU A 87 -19.18 3.46 13.46
CA LEU A 87 -18.14 3.89 14.41
C LEU A 87 -17.78 2.78 15.41
N ILE A 88 -18.77 2.14 16.01
CA ILE A 88 -18.53 1.15 17.07
C ILE A 88 -17.86 -0.13 16.55
N PRO A 89 -18.27 -0.68 15.38
CA PRO A 89 -17.50 -1.76 14.76
C PRO A 89 -16.04 -1.40 14.51
N TYR A 90 -15.73 -0.13 14.22
CA TYR A 90 -14.35 0.29 14.03
C TYR A 90 -13.57 0.29 15.36
N CYS A 91 -14.15 0.80 16.45
CA CYS A 91 -13.53 0.67 17.78
C CYS A 91 -13.21 -0.80 18.09
N LYS A 92 -14.20 -1.68 17.92
CA LYS A 92 -14.07 -3.11 18.22
C LYS A 92 -13.08 -3.87 17.33
N TYR A 93 -13.10 -3.61 16.02
CA TYR A 93 -12.40 -4.44 15.04
C TYR A 93 -11.10 -3.83 14.52
N SER A 94 -10.70 -2.67 15.02
CA SER A 94 -9.47 -2.01 14.58
C SER A 94 -8.66 -1.38 15.70
N LEU A 95 -9.29 -0.78 16.71
CA LEU A 95 -8.59 -0.16 17.83
C LEU A 95 -8.44 -1.11 19.03
N GLU A 96 -9.49 -1.85 19.35
CA GLU A 96 -9.49 -2.84 20.44
C GLU A 96 -8.60 -4.02 20.07
N ASP A 97 -8.73 -4.55 18.84
CA ASP A 97 -7.93 -5.66 18.29
C ASP A 97 -6.41 -5.40 18.26
N VAL A 98 -5.98 -4.14 18.38
CA VAL A 98 -4.56 -3.75 18.44
C VAL A 98 -4.15 -3.23 19.82
N GLY A 99 -5.03 -3.30 20.83
CA GLY A 99 -4.74 -2.90 22.20
C GLY A 99 -4.66 -1.41 22.45
N LEU A 100 -5.20 -0.56 21.56
CA LEU A 100 -5.21 0.91 21.75
C LEU A 100 -6.44 1.40 22.53
N VAL A 101 -7.55 0.66 22.50
CA VAL A 101 -8.74 0.94 23.31
C VAL A 101 -9.22 -0.31 24.00
N ALA A 102 -9.92 -0.15 25.12
CA ALA A 102 -10.59 -1.22 25.83
C ALA A 102 -12.09 -0.98 25.86
N GLN A 103 -12.88 -2.03 25.63
CA GLN A 103 -14.33 -1.99 25.75
C GLN A 103 -14.74 -2.02 27.23
N ILE A 104 -15.68 -1.14 27.59
CA ILE A 104 -16.30 -1.09 28.91
C ILE A 104 -17.66 -1.78 28.86
N LEU A 105 -17.88 -2.63 29.85
CA LEU A 105 -19.07 -3.46 30.00
C LEU A 105 -19.79 -3.08 31.28
N GLU A 106 -21.12 -3.02 31.20
CA GLU A 106 -22.01 -2.89 32.35
C GLU A 106 -22.78 -4.20 32.53
N ILE A 107 -23.04 -4.57 33.79
CA ILE A 107 -23.96 -5.66 34.12
C ILE A 107 -25.32 -5.03 34.41
N ASP A 108 -26.30 -5.29 33.56
CA ASP A 108 -27.66 -4.76 33.75
C ASP A 108 -28.37 -5.41 34.96
N HIS A 109 -29.55 -4.92 35.31
CA HIS A 109 -30.36 -5.44 36.42
C HIS A 109 -30.77 -6.92 36.26
N ALA A 110 -30.70 -7.48 35.05
CA ALA A 110 -30.97 -8.88 34.75
C ALA A 110 -29.70 -9.75 34.74
N GLY A 111 -28.54 -9.17 35.06
CA GLY A 111 -27.25 -9.86 35.03
C GLY A 111 -26.63 -9.99 33.63
N VAL A 112 -27.20 -9.33 32.63
CA VAL A 112 -26.71 -9.35 31.25
C VAL A 112 -25.57 -8.34 31.10
N VAL A 113 -24.47 -8.81 30.51
CA VAL A 113 -23.30 -7.98 30.22
C VAL A 113 -23.50 -7.22 28.91
N ILE A 114 -23.62 -5.90 28.99
CA ILE A 114 -23.84 -5.02 27.84
C ILE A 114 -22.63 -4.09 27.59
N PRO A 115 -22.21 -3.90 26.32
CA PRO A 115 -21.14 -2.96 26.00
C PRO A 115 -21.66 -1.52 26.00
N ILE A 116 -21.16 -0.69 26.91
CA ILE A 116 -21.63 0.69 27.07
C ILE A 116 -20.73 1.72 26.39
N GLY A 117 -19.43 1.43 26.28
CA GLY A 117 -18.48 2.42 25.80
C GLY A 117 -17.06 1.89 25.67
N TYR A 118 -16.13 2.83 25.54
CA TYR A 118 -14.71 2.55 25.31
C TYR A 118 -13.83 3.55 26.06
N ARG A 119 -12.62 3.12 26.41
CA ARG A 119 -11.55 3.98 26.94
C ARG A 119 -10.26 3.77 26.17
N LEU A 120 -9.33 4.72 26.25
CA LEU A 120 -7.94 4.46 25.84
C LEU A 120 -7.30 3.46 26.80
N THR A 121 -6.44 2.60 26.29
CA THR A 121 -5.43 1.91 27.12
C THR A 121 -4.25 2.84 27.36
N GLU A 122 -3.31 2.45 28.24
CA GLU A 122 -2.05 3.19 28.39
C GLU A 122 -1.29 3.31 27.05
N ALA A 123 -1.31 2.24 26.24
CA ALA A 123 -0.74 2.25 24.90
C ALA A 123 -1.51 3.17 23.94
N GLY A 124 -2.83 3.22 24.05
CA GLY A 124 -3.69 4.16 23.32
C GLY A 124 -3.32 5.61 23.60
N GLU A 125 -3.13 5.94 24.87
CA GLU A 125 -2.77 7.28 25.30
C GLU A 125 -1.33 7.64 24.91
N LYS A 126 -0.38 6.71 25.13
CA LYS A 126 1.05 6.93 24.87
C LYS A 126 1.41 6.94 23.37
N TYR A 127 0.83 6.05 22.59
CA TYR A 127 1.20 5.86 21.16
C TYR A 127 0.09 6.28 20.21
N GLY A 128 -1.17 5.94 20.52
CA GLY A 128 -2.32 6.19 19.65
C GLY A 128 -2.62 7.67 19.47
N VAL A 129 -2.73 8.41 20.58
CA VAL A 129 -3.08 9.85 20.56
C VAL A 129 -2.02 10.69 19.83
N PRO A 130 -0.71 10.60 20.16
CA PRO A 130 0.31 11.37 19.45
C PRO A 130 0.36 11.03 17.96
N ALA A 131 0.22 9.74 17.62
CA ALA A 131 0.22 9.29 16.23
C ALA A 131 -1.00 9.82 15.44
N ALA A 132 -2.20 9.80 16.05
CA ALA A 132 -3.42 10.30 15.43
C ALA A 132 -3.34 11.82 15.20
N ALA A 133 -2.87 12.57 16.20
CA ALA A 133 -2.61 14.00 16.04
C ALA A 133 -1.62 14.26 14.90
N ARG A 134 -0.54 13.48 14.83
CA ARG A 134 0.48 13.64 13.79
C ARG A 134 -0.04 13.31 12.39
N ALA A 135 -0.90 12.31 12.24
CA ALA A 135 -1.55 12.00 10.97
C ALA A 135 -2.47 13.13 10.49
N LEU A 136 -3.33 13.65 11.39
CA LEU A 136 -4.21 14.77 11.09
C LEU A 136 -3.43 16.05 10.76
N TYR A 137 -2.38 16.33 11.53
CA TYR A 137 -1.50 17.47 11.30
C TYR A 137 -0.78 17.35 9.96
N PHE A 138 -0.15 16.21 9.67
CA PHE A 138 0.56 15.96 8.42
C PHE A 138 -0.36 16.13 7.21
N GLU A 139 -1.55 15.52 7.23
CA GLU A 139 -2.51 15.72 6.15
C GLU A 139 -2.83 17.21 6.05
N SER A 140 -3.17 17.94 7.13
CA SER A 140 -3.45 19.38 7.02
C SER A 140 -2.36 20.21 6.29
N GLN A 141 -1.08 19.87 6.46
CA GLN A 141 0.04 20.56 5.81
C GLN A 141 0.17 20.19 4.33
N TYR A 142 0.02 18.92 3.99
CA TYR A 142 0.29 18.40 2.65
C TYR A 142 -0.97 18.08 1.85
N LYS A 143 -1.59 19.10 1.24
CA LYS A 143 -2.90 19.00 0.57
C LYS A 143 -3.04 17.88 -0.46
N ASP A 144 -1.96 17.55 -1.16
CA ASP A 144 -1.95 16.52 -2.23
C ASP A 144 -1.61 15.11 -1.73
N ILE A 145 -1.44 14.94 -0.42
CA ILE A 145 -1.09 13.66 0.19
C ILE A 145 -2.27 13.16 1.03
N SER A 146 -2.67 11.91 0.76
CA SER A 146 -3.57 11.14 1.60
C SER A 146 -2.84 9.91 2.10
N LEU A 147 -2.73 9.78 3.41
CA LEU A 147 -2.10 8.64 4.09
C LEU A 147 -2.82 7.34 3.74
N TYR A 148 -4.14 7.38 3.53
CA TYR A 148 -4.91 6.22 3.12
C TYR A 148 -4.54 5.73 1.71
N LYS A 149 -4.25 6.61 0.76
CA LYS A 149 -3.82 6.16 -0.58
C LYS A 149 -2.48 5.43 -0.53
N VAL A 150 -1.57 5.95 0.28
CA VAL A 150 -0.21 5.44 0.46
C VAL A 150 -0.25 4.10 1.20
N PHE A 151 -0.82 4.08 2.41
CA PHE A 151 -0.79 2.92 3.31
C PHE A 151 -1.95 1.95 3.11
N GLY A 152 -3.04 2.40 2.48
CA GLY A 152 -4.16 1.56 2.07
C GLY A 152 -5.02 1.02 3.20
N GLN A 153 -5.90 0.08 2.84
CA GLN A 153 -6.73 -0.63 3.80
C GLN A 153 -5.91 -1.53 4.71
N THR A 154 -6.32 -1.55 5.97
CA THR A 154 -6.01 -2.63 6.89
C THR A 154 -6.74 -3.87 6.39
N ALA A 155 -6.04 -4.94 6.06
CA ALA A 155 -6.69 -6.16 5.56
C ALA A 155 -7.77 -6.60 6.55
N SER A 156 -9.03 -6.54 6.10
CA SER A 156 -10.19 -6.90 6.91
C SER A 156 -10.35 -8.41 6.91
N ARG A 157 -10.13 -9.06 8.07
CA ARG A 157 -10.77 -10.34 8.47
C ARG A 157 -10.93 -11.41 7.39
N GLY A 158 -9.92 -11.63 6.56
CA GLY A 158 -9.78 -12.91 5.87
C GLY A 158 -9.23 -13.92 6.86
N LYS A 159 -9.83 -15.11 6.96
CA LYS A 159 -9.17 -16.32 7.50
C LYS A 159 -7.97 -16.75 6.65
N GLU A 160 -7.28 -15.80 6.01
CA GLU A 160 -5.93 -16.00 5.55
C GLU A 160 -5.11 -16.17 6.81
N LYS A 161 -4.61 -17.39 6.96
CA LYS A 161 -3.68 -17.79 8.00
C LYS A 161 -2.70 -16.65 8.25
N LEU A 162 -2.39 -16.44 9.52
CA LEU A 162 -1.22 -15.72 10.06
C LEU A 162 0.14 -16.22 9.50
N THR A 163 0.19 -16.76 8.28
CA THR A 163 1.40 -17.24 7.60
C THR A 163 2.18 -16.09 6.97
N SER A 164 1.54 -14.98 6.58
CA SER A 164 2.23 -13.73 6.22
C SER A 164 1.88 -12.63 7.25
N LYS A 165 2.66 -12.56 8.34
CA LYS A 165 2.45 -11.74 9.54
C LYS A 165 2.39 -10.20 9.36
N VAL A 166 2.25 -9.67 8.15
CA VAL A 166 2.54 -8.25 7.88
C VAL A 166 1.37 -7.55 7.23
N ARG A 167 0.82 -6.57 7.95
CA ARG A 167 -0.26 -5.70 7.47
C ARG A 167 0.29 -4.81 6.34
N ALA A 168 -0.44 -4.69 5.23
CA ALA A 168 -0.01 -3.90 4.06
C ALA A 168 0.44 -2.45 4.39
N PRO A 169 -0.17 -1.72 5.34
CA PRO A 169 0.35 -0.43 5.80
C PRO A 169 1.77 -0.48 6.36
N ALA A 170 2.09 -1.49 7.18
CA ALA A 170 3.39 -1.65 7.83
C ALA A 170 4.48 -1.91 6.78
N LEU A 171 4.24 -2.85 5.87
CA LEU A 171 5.19 -3.18 4.79
C LEU A 171 5.55 -1.95 3.94
N ARG A 172 4.56 -1.10 3.61
CA ARG A 172 4.81 0.11 2.83
C ARG A 172 5.60 1.15 3.61
N ALA A 173 5.35 1.30 4.92
CA ALA A 173 6.14 2.17 5.78
C ALA A 173 7.61 1.69 5.86
N GLU A 174 7.83 0.39 6.06
CA GLU A 174 9.18 -0.18 6.11
C GLU A 174 9.93 0.02 4.79
N ILE A 175 9.27 -0.16 3.64
CA ILE A 175 9.88 0.11 2.33
C ILE A 175 10.29 1.58 2.21
N LEU A 176 9.41 2.52 2.59
CA LEU A 176 9.69 3.96 2.49
C LEU A 176 10.83 4.40 3.42
N LEU A 177 10.88 3.87 4.65
CA LEU A 177 11.99 4.11 5.58
C LEU A 177 13.30 3.52 5.05
N CYS A 178 13.28 2.28 4.55
CA CYS A 178 14.45 1.63 3.95
C CYS A 178 15.01 2.41 2.76
N LEU A 179 14.14 2.93 1.90
CA LEU A 179 14.56 3.77 0.76
C LEU A 179 15.13 5.11 1.22
N GLU A 180 14.61 5.69 2.30
CA GLU A 180 15.13 6.94 2.86
C GLU A 180 16.52 6.76 3.48
N ASP A 181 16.72 5.67 4.23
CA ASP A 181 18.03 5.30 4.79
C ASP A 181 19.08 5.00 3.69
N ASN A 182 18.63 4.77 2.45
CA ASN A 182 19.47 4.48 1.29
C ASN A 182 19.23 5.47 0.14
N LYS A 183 18.88 6.73 0.44
CA LYS A 183 18.46 7.75 -0.55
C LYS A 183 19.44 7.98 -1.71
N ASP A 184 20.73 7.73 -1.50
CA ASP A 184 21.78 7.90 -2.50
C ASP A 184 21.98 6.65 -3.40
N SER A 185 21.16 5.60 -3.21
CA SER A 185 21.30 4.32 -3.91
C SER A 185 20.01 3.87 -4.57
N GLN A 186 20.13 3.40 -5.82
CA GLN A 186 19.09 2.61 -6.46
C GLN A 186 19.06 1.21 -5.86
N LEU A 187 17.95 0.82 -5.24
CA LEU A 187 17.81 -0.51 -4.66
C LEU A 187 17.00 -1.42 -5.57
N SER A 188 17.43 -2.67 -5.71
CA SER A 188 16.58 -3.68 -6.35
C SER A 188 15.51 -4.22 -5.39
N VAL A 189 14.42 -4.78 -5.93
CA VAL A 189 13.35 -5.39 -5.11
C VAL A 189 13.91 -6.43 -4.14
N LYS A 190 14.86 -7.25 -4.58
CA LYS A 190 15.53 -8.26 -3.75
C LYS A 190 16.34 -7.62 -2.63
N ARG A 191 17.03 -6.52 -2.93
CA ARG A 191 17.81 -5.78 -1.93
C ARG A 191 16.89 -5.16 -0.88
N ILE A 192 15.81 -4.51 -1.29
CA ILE A 192 14.78 -3.96 -0.38
C ILE A 192 14.29 -5.07 0.55
N LYS A 193 13.81 -6.19 -0.01
CA LYS A 193 13.37 -7.36 0.78
C LYS A 193 14.40 -7.80 1.81
N SER A 194 15.68 -7.88 1.42
CA SER A 194 16.75 -8.29 2.33
C SER A 194 17.02 -7.30 3.46
N LEU A 195 16.71 -6.01 3.25
CA LEU A 195 16.96 -4.93 4.19
C LEU A 195 15.81 -4.73 5.18
N ILE A 196 14.54 -4.87 4.74
CA ILE A 196 13.39 -4.67 5.62
C ILE A 196 13.17 -5.87 6.55
N SER A 197 12.99 -7.07 5.98
CA SER A 197 12.84 -8.30 6.75
C SER A 197 12.88 -9.51 5.81
N PRO A 198 13.64 -10.57 6.16
CA PRO A 198 13.70 -11.79 5.37
C PRO A 198 12.38 -12.58 5.38
N GLN A 199 11.47 -12.29 6.32
CA GLN A 199 10.20 -12.99 6.49
C GLN A 199 9.12 -12.57 5.48
N HIS A 200 9.24 -11.40 4.82
CA HIS A 200 8.27 -11.01 3.81
C HIS A 200 8.37 -11.88 2.55
N GLU A 201 7.24 -12.18 1.93
CA GLU A 201 7.21 -12.77 0.59
C GLU A 201 7.57 -11.73 -0.47
N LEU A 202 8.28 -12.14 -1.52
CA LEU A 202 8.68 -11.22 -2.59
C LEU A 202 7.46 -10.59 -3.29
N GLU A 203 6.40 -11.37 -3.50
CA GLU A 203 5.15 -10.93 -4.13
C GLU A 203 4.47 -9.81 -3.31
N ALA A 204 4.52 -9.90 -1.97
CA ALA A 204 3.99 -8.87 -1.10
C ALA A 204 4.76 -7.54 -1.23
N VAL A 205 6.10 -7.62 -1.33
CA VAL A 205 6.97 -6.45 -1.56
C VAL A 205 6.68 -5.83 -2.93
N GLU A 206 6.53 -6.63 -3.98
CA GLU A 206 6.20 -6.16 -5.33
C GLU A 206 4.83 -5.48 -5.39
N ALA A 207 3.82 -6.05 -4.71
CA ALA A 207 2.48 -5.45 -4.61
C ALA A 207 2.49 -4.12 -3.83
N ALA A 208 3.30 -4.05 -2.77
CA ALA A 208 3.51 -2.82 -2.01
C ALA A 208 4.19 -1.73 -2.85
N LEU A 209 5.27 -2.07 -3.55
CA LEU A 209 5.99 -1.18 -4.47
C LEU A 209 5.08 -0.68 -5.60
N SER A 210 4.27 -1.55 -6.19
CA SER A 210 3.29 -1.17 -7.23
C SER A 210 2.28 -0.13 -6.73
N THR A 211 1.89 -0.23 -5.45
CA THR A 211 1.01 0.76 -4.82
C THR A 211 1.75 2.08 -4.58
N LEU A 212 2.96 2.02 -4.04
CA LEU A 212 3.79 3.21 -3.80
C LEU A 212 4.14 3.95 -5.10
N GLU A 213 4.40 3.23 -6.19
CA GLU A 213 4.65 3.80 -7.52
C GLU A 213 3.40 4.50 -8.06
N ARG A 214 2.23 3.84 -7.97
CA ARG A 214 0.94 4.44 -8.37
C ARG A 214 0.67 5.75 -7.63
N GLU A 215 1.02 5.80 -6.34
CA GLU A 215 0.87 7.00 -5.52
C GLU A 215 2.04 7.98 -5.63
N LYS A 216 2.97 7.75 -6.56
CA LYS A 216 4.15 8.57 -6.84
C LYS A 216 5.06 8.76 -5.63
N CYS A 217 5.12 7.79 -4.74
CA CYS A 217 6.02 7.80 -3.59
C CYS A 217 7.38 7.18 -3.94
N VAL A 218 7.39 6.25 -4.89
CA VAL A 218 8.62 5.67 -5.44
C VAL A 218 8.62 5.75 -6.95
N LYS A 219 9.81 5.70 -7.54
CA LYS A 219 10.00 5.57 -8.99
C LYS A 219 10.61 4.21 -9.28
N ILE A 220 9.98 3.45 -10.16
CA ILE A 220 10.50 2.14 -10.59
C ILE A 220 11.13 2.30 -11.97
N THR A 221 12.46 2.19 -12.03
CA THR A 221 13.21 2.14 -13.28
C THR A 221 13.49 0.70 -13.64
N LYS A 222 13.08 0.29 -14.84
CA LYS A 222 13.52 -0.98 -15.40
C LYS A 222 14.98 -0.82 -15.80
N SER A 223 15.82 -1.79 -15.41
CA SER A 223 17.15 -1.91 -16.00
C SER A 223 17.03 -1.78 -17.54
N PRO A 224 17.85 -0.94 -18.21
CA PRO A 224 17.74 -0.65 -19.64
C PRO A 224 17.80 -1.89 -20.54
N SER A 225 18.23 -3.01 -20.00
CA SER A 225 18.42 -4.21 -20.76
C SER A 225 17.31 -5.23 -20.46
N ALA A 226 16.27 -5.11 -21.27
CA ALA A 226 15.17 -6.05 -21.35
C ALA A 226 15.70 -7.45 -21.69
N HIS A 227 15.23 -8.45 -20.95
CA HIS A 227 15.35 -9.87 -21.26
C HIS A 227 16.78 -10.41 -21.44
N TYR A 228 17.32 -11.01 -20.38
CA TYR A 228 18.61 -11.68 -20.46
C TYR A 228 18.48 -13.17 -20.68
N MET A 229 19.29 -13.68 -21.58
CA MET A 229 19.51 -15.11 -21.74
C MET A 229 20.43 -15.57 -20.62
N ALA A 230 19.95 -16.50 -19.79
CA ALA A 230 20.78 -17.15 -18.79
C ALA A 230 21.55 -18.32 -19.42
N TYR A 231 22.82 -18.42 -19.03
CA TYR A 231 23.75 -19.46 -19.43
C TYR A 231 24.19 -20.24 -18.19
N GLU A 232 24.37 -21.55 -18.31
CA GLU A 232 24.92 -22.41 -17.24
C GLU A 232 26.06 -23.25 -17.80
N LEU A 233 26.93 -23.78 -16.93
CA LEU A 233 27.98 -24.69 -17.37
C LEU A 233 27.39 -25.97 -17.97
N SER A 234 27.90 -26.32 -19.14
CA SER A 234 27.69 -27.64 -19.73
C SER A 234 28.66 -28.61 -19.06
N GLY A 235 28.17 -29.77 -18.58
CA GLY A 235 28.97 -30.77 -17.86
C GLY A 235 30.08 -31.46 -18.67
N LYS A 236 30.47 -30.93 -19.84
CA LYS A 236 31.61 -31.42 -20.62
C LYS A 236 32.86 -30.62 -20.27
N GLN A 237 33.79 -31.30 -19.61
CA GLN A 237 35.08 -30.79 -19.18
C GLN A 237 36.08 -30.63 -20.35
N ASP A 238 36.88 -29.57 -20.21
CA ASP A 238 38.20 -29.32 -20.77
C ASP A 238 38.39 -29.29 -22.29
N LEU A 239 38.39 -28.07 -22.83
CA LEU A 239 39.22 -27.71 -23.97
C LEU A 239 39.95 -26.39 -23.65
N VAL A 240 41.28 -26.46 -23.76
CA VAL A 240 42.25 -25.38 -23.53
C VAL A 240 41.86 -24.12 -24.34
N PRO A 241 41.95 -22.90 -23.78
CA PRO A 241 41.46 -21.64 -24.39
C PRO A 241 42.03 -21.26 -25.78
N SER A 242 42.96 -22.02 -26.36
CA SER A 242 43.96 -21.46 -27.27
C SER A 242 43.55 -21.31 -28.74
N LYS A 243 42.53 -22.01 -29.25
CA LYS A 243 42.21 -21.94 -30.69
C LYS A 243 41.18 -20.89 -31.12
N TYR A 244 40.23 -20.49 -30.25
CA TYR A 244 39.03 -19.77 -30.71
C TYR A 244 38.66 -18.49 -29.94
N ILE A 245 39.20 -18.30 -28.74
CA ILE A 245 39.03 -17.11 -27.91
C ILE A 245 40.41 -16.44 -27.81
N LYS A 246 40.62 -15.39 -28.62
CA LYS A 246 41.88 -14.64 -28.66
C LYS A 246 41.69 -13.28 -28.01
N GLY A 247 42.70 -12.81 -27.30
CA GLY A 247 42.73 -11.51 -26.63
C GLY A 247 42.36 -11.57 -25.15
N GLU A 248 43.07 -10.78 -24.36
CA GLU A 248 42.97 -10.65 -22.90
C GLU A 248 41.51 -10.44 -22.43
N GLN A 249 40.78 -9.53 -23.08
CA GLN A 249 39.39 -9.22 -22.75
C GLN A 249 38.44 -10.40 -22.93
N SER A 250 38.66 -11.22 -23.98
CA SER A 250 37.84 -12.41 -24.22
C SER A 250 38.10 -13.51 -23.18
N ILE A 251 39.35 -13.63 -22.72
CA ILE A 251 39.75 -14.58 -21.67
C ILE A 251 39.14 -14.16 -20.34
N ASP A 252 39.16 -12.87 -20.01
CA ASP A 252 38.52 -12.33 -18.81
C ASP A 252 37.01 -12.59 -18.80
N ILE A 253 36.33 -12.36 -19.93
CA ILE A 253 34.89 -12.65 -20.07
C ILE A 253 34.60 -14.14 -19.82
N MET A 254 35.41 -15.03 -20.38
CA MET A 254 35.26 -16.49 -20.19
C MET A 254 35.50 -16.89 -18.72
N ASN A 255 36.56 -16.39 -18.10
CA ASN A 255 36.88 -16.70 -16.70
C ASN A 255 35.81 -16.15 -15.75
N CYS A 256 35.31 -14.94 -16.00
CA CYS A 256 34.22 -14.32 -15.27
C CYS A 256 32.93 -15.16 -15.41
N ALA A 257 32.57 -15.56 -16.64
CA ALA A 257 31.41 -16.43 -16.88
C ALA A 257 31.51 -17.75 -16.11
N LYS A 258 32.69 -18.39 -16.12
CA LYS A 258 32.95 -19.64 -15.41
C LYS A 258 32.80 -19.45 -13.89
N SER A 259 33.43 -18.42 -13.34
CA SER A 259 33.37 -18.12 -11.90
C SER A 259 31.93 -17.87 -11.44
N ILE A 260 31.17 -17.04 -12.16
CA ILE A 260 29.78 -16.73 -11.80
C ILE A 260 28.90 -17.98 -11.90
N CYS A 261 29.06 -18.80 -12.93
CA CYS A 261 28.32 -20.06 -13.02
C CYS A 261 28.66 -21.04 -11.89
N LEU A 262 29.91 -21.11 -11.43
CA LEU A 262 30.30 -21.98 -10.31
C LEU A 262 29.70 -21.51 -8.99
N THR A 263 29.54 -20.21 -8.78
CA THR A 263 28.95 -19.65 -7.55
C THR A 263 27.43 -19.63 -7.57
N ASN A 264 26.82 -19.23 -8.69
CA ASN A 264 25.39 -18.90 -8.79
C ASN A 264 24.59 -19.88 -9.66
N GLY A 265 25.22 -20.92 -10.19
CA GLY A 265 24.64 -21.90 -11.13
C GLY A 265 24.37 -21.36 -12.55
N THR A 266 24.14 -20.05 -12.71
CA THR A 266 23.87 -19.40 -14.00
C THR A 266 24.55 -18.03 -14.10
N VAL A 267 24.81 -17.57 -15.32
CA VAL A 267 25.38 -16.26 -15.65
C VAL A 267 24.60 -15.58 -16.79
N THR A 268 24.55 -14.26 -16.78
CA THR A 268 24.00 -13.42 -17.85
C THR A 268 25.07 -12.50 -18.45
N THR A 269 24.73 -11.82 -19.57
CA THR A 269 25.61 -10.78 -20.14
C THR A 269 25.87 -9.65 -19.15
N GLU A 270 24.89 -9.32 -18.33
CA GLU A 270 24.93 -8.20 -17.40
C GLU A 270 25.78 -8.52 -16.17
N ASP A 271 25.67 -9.72 -15.63
CA ASP A 271 26.54 -10.15 -14.52
C ASP A 271 28.03 -10.01 -14.89
N ILE A 272 28.39 -10.30 -16.15
CA ILE A 272 29.75 -10.15 -16.66
C ILE A 272 30.09 -8.69 -16.96
N PHE A 273 29.13 -7.93 -17.49
CA PHE A 273 29.30 -6.50 -17.75
C PHE A 273 29.61 -5.77 -16.43
N ASP A 274 28.82 -5.99 -15.39
CA ASP A 274 28.99 -5.33 -14.09
C ASP A 274 30.33 -5.70 -13.45
N ALA A 275 30.76 -6.96 -13.58
CA ALA A 275 32.04 -7.42 -13.05
C ALA A 275 33.27 -6.86 -13.80
N LEU A 276 33.16 -6.58 -15.10
CA LEU A 276 34.32 -6.26 -15.96
C LEU A 276 34.32 -4.82 -16.50
N TYR A 277 33.20 -4.09 -16.46
CA TYR A 277 33.09 -2.79 -17.14
C TYR A 277 34.07 -1.77 -16.57
N ALA A 278 34.22 -1.68 -15.25
CA ALA A 278 35.18 -0.79 -14.61
C ALA A 278 36.63 -1.02 -15.11
N LYS A 279 37.00 -2.28 -15.36
CA LYS A 279 38.33 -2.65 -15.90
C LYS A 279 38.53 -2.19 -17.35
N TYR A 280 37.46 -2.13 -18.14
CA TYR A 280 37.51 -1.88 -19.59
C TYR A 280 36.91 -0.54 -20.05
N GLN A 281 36.41 0.28 -19.12
CA GLN A 281 35.74 1.55 -19.42
C GLN A 281 36.63 2.52 -20.23
N SER A 282 37.94 2.56 -19.94
CA SER A 282 38.90 3.39 -20.68
C SER A 282 39.08 2.97 -22.14
N LYS A 283 38.91 1.67 -22.44
CA LYS A 283 39.03 1.08 -23.79
C LYS A 283 37.68 0.99 -24.52
N GLN A 284 36.56 0.98 -23.80
CA GLN A 284 35.20 0.83 -24.33
C GLN A 284 34.30 1.96 -23.83
N LYS A 285 34.39 3.13 -24.49
CA LYS A 285 33.59 4.32 -24.16
C LYS A 285 32.08 4.09 -24.33
N ASP A 286 31.67 3.11 -25.13
CA ASP A 286 30.26 2.77 -25.38
C ASP A 286 29.86 1.48 -24.63
N PRO A 287 29.07 1.57 -23.55
CA PRO A 287 28.53 0.42 -22.82
C PRO A 287 27.82 -0.61 -23.71
N TYR A 288 27.11 -0.15 -24.74
CA TYR A 288 26.31 -1.01 -25.60
C TYR A 288 27.19 -1.91 -26.47
N ARG A 289 28.29 -1.37 -27.01
CA ARG A 289 29.28 -2.16 -27.76
C ARG A 289 29.91 -3.25 -26.89
N PHE A 290 30.23 -2.94 -25.64
CA PHE A 290 30.82 -3.93 -24.75
C PHE A 290 29.84 -5.05 -24.38
N LYS A 291 28.58 -4.72 -24.09
CA LYS A 291 27.52 -5.72 -23.87
C LYS A 291 27.32 -6.62 -25.09
N ARG A 292 27.34 -6.06 -26.31
CA ARG A 292 27.28 -6.84 -27.55
C ARG A 292 28.47 -7.79 -27.66
N TYR A 293 29.67 -7.32 -27.35
CA TYR A 293 30.88 -8.14 -27.37
C TYR A 293 30.81 -9.30 -26.37
N ILE A 294 30.35 -9.06 -25.15
CA ILE A 294 30.11 -10.11 -24.15
C ILE A 294 29.13 -11.16 -24.70
N ARG A 295 28.00 -10.74 -25.30
CA ARG A 295 27.03 -11.66 -25.92
C ARG A 295 27.64 -12.51 -27.02
N GLU A 296 28.51 -11.95 -27.84
CA GLU A 296 29.22 -12.69 -28.89
C GLU A 296 30.14 -13.76 -28.28
N ILE A 297 30.87 -13.45 -27.21
CA ILE A 297 31.71 -14.43 -26.50
C ILE A 297 30.85 -15.51 -25.85
N LEU A 298 29.78 -15.15 -25.14
CA LEU A 298 28.86 -16.13 -24.52
C LEU A 298 28.20 -17.04 -25.56
N SER A 299 27.84 -16.51 -26.73
CA SER A 299 27.29 -17.30 -27.83
C SER A 299 28.31 -18.27 -28.43
N LYS A 300 29.57 -17.86 -28.53
CA LYS A 300 30.68 -18.77 -28.88
C LYS A 300 30.84 -19.87 -27.83
N LEU A 301 30.84 -19.53 -26.54
CA LEU A 301 30.92 -20.51 -25.46
C LEU A 301 29.76 -21.52 -25.50
N VAL A 302 28.56 -21.09 -25.88
CA VAL A 302 27.43 -22.00 -26.13
C VAL A 302 27.68 -22.88 -27.36
N LYS A 303 28.07 -22.29 -28.48
CA LYS A 303 28.36 -23.01 -29.73
C LYS A 303 29.41 -24.11 -29.51
N TYR A 304 30.41 -23.83 -28.69
CA TYR A 304 31.48 -24.76 -28.36
C TYR A 304 31.15 -25.70 -27.19
N GLY A 305 29.93 -25.64 -26.65
CA GLY A 305 29.46 -26.57 -25.64
C GLY A 305 30.02 -26.35 -24.24
N PHE A 306 30.60 -25.18 -23.93
CA PHE A 306 31.02 -24.79 -22.57
C PHE A 306 29.85 -24.28 -21.74
N LEU A 307 28.91 -23.59 -22.39
CA LEU A 307 27.69 -23.11 -21.77
C LEU A 307 26.49 -23.75 -22.46
N LYS A 308 25.39 -23.93 -21.74
CA LYS A 308 24.07 -24.22 -22.32
C LYS A 308 23.11 -23.08 -22.00
N LYS A 309 22.24 -22.76 -22.97
CA LYS A 309 21.18 -21.75 -22.79
C LYS A 309 20.07 -22.39 -21.96
N GLN A 310 19.70 -21.78 -20.84
CA GLN A 310 18.65 -22.35 -19.97
C GLN A 310 17.22 -22.08 -20.46
N GLY A 311 17.01 -21.34 -21.55
CA GLY A 311 15.66 -20.95 -22.03
C GLY A 311 14.87 -20.05 -21.06
N LYS A 312 15.34 -19.86 -19.83
CA LYS A 312 14.79 -18.94 -18.84
C LYS A 312 15.30 -17.53 -19.12
N TRP A 313 14.38 -16.67 -19.52
CA TRP A 313 14.61 -15.24 -19.56
C TRP A 313 14.61 -14.69 -18.13
N LYS A 314 15.70 -14.06 -17.71
CA LYS A 314 15.66 -13.19 -16.52
C LYS A 314 15.04 -11.87 -16.95
N TRP A 315 13.93 -11.51 -16.31
CA TRP A 315 13.30 -10.21 -16.47
C TRP A 315 14.23 -9.12 -15.94
N ALA A 316 14.15 -7.92 -16.54
CA ALA A 316 14.94 -6.77 -16.14
C ALA A 316 14.83 -6.54 -14.63
N GLU A 317 15.96 -6.36 -13.96
CA GLU A 317 15.94 -5.97 -12.56
C GLU A 317 15.26 -4.59 -12.44
N LEU A 318 14.30 -4.51 -11.52
CA LEU A 318 13.62 -3.27 -11.20
C LEU A 318 14.44 -2.56 -10.13
N PHE A 319 14.85 -1.33 -10.44
CA PHE A 319 15.48 -0.42 -9.49
C PHE A 319 14.43 0.54 -8.95
N ILE A 320 14.46 0.76 -7.65
CA ILE A 320 13.50 1.56 -6.92
C ILE A 320 14.26 2.73 -6.31
N GLU A 321 13.73 3.93 -6.54
CA GLU A 321 14.21 5.17 -5.96
C GLU A 321 13.09 5.80 -5.13
N ASN A 322 13.46 6.45 -4.02
CA ASN A 322 12.54 7.33 -3.31
C ASN A 322 12.27 8.57 -4.18
N THR A 323 11.04 9.07 -4.14
CA THR A 323 10.69 10.35 -4.79
C THR A 323 10.62 11.45 -3.73
N GLU A 324 10.55 12.72 -4.13
CA GLU A 324 10.32 13.83 -3.21
C GLU A 324 9.09 13.61 -2.30
N LYS A 325 7.97 13.15 -2.89
CA LYS A 325 6.77 12.83 -2.12
C LYS A 325 7.00 11.70 -1.12
N GLY A 326 7.73 10.66 -1.53
CA GLY A 326 8.10 9.55 -0.65
C GLY A 326 9.01 10.00 0.49
N SER A 327 10.00 10.86 0.22
CA SER A 327 10.89 11.46 1.22
C SER A 327 10.15 12.38 2.20
N ILE A 328 9.19 13.19 1.74
CA ILE A 328 8.33 14.00 2.63
C ILE A 328 7.56 13.08 3.60
N ILE A 329 6.97 12.00 3.09
CA ILE A 329 6.24 11.04 3.94
C ILE A 329 7.20 10.34 4.91
N SER A 330 8.39 9.94 4.45
CA SER A 330 9.40 9.29 5.30
C SER A 330 9.85 10.23 6.41
N HIS A 331 10.36 11.41 6.08
CA HIS A 331 10.96 12.34 7.04
C HIS A 331 9.95 13.06 7.92
N GLU A 332 8.84 13.52 7.36
CA GLU A 332 7.92 14.39 8.09
C GLU A 332 6.78 13.63 8.74
N PHE A 333 6.56 12.36 8.38
CA PHE A 333 5.52 11.54 8.99
C PHE A 333 6.06 10.25 9.63
N LEU A 334 6.78 9.40 8.88
CA LEU A 334 7.18 8.08 9.37
C LEU A 334 8.32 8.12 10.40
N SER A 335 9.38 8.91 10.19
CA SER A 335 10.48 9.01 11.15
C SER A 335 10.01 9.53 12.51
N PRO A 336 9.21 10.61 12.60
CA PRO A 336 8.70 11.06 13.89
C PRO A 336 7.69 10.10 14.50
N LEU A 337 6.90 9.40 13.68
CA LEU A 337 6.02 8.33 14.16
C LEU A 337 6.85 7.21 14.80
N LEU A 338 7.96 6.82 14.18
CA LEU A 338 8.89 5.83 14.73
C LEU A 338 9.51 6.31 16.05
N SER A 339 9.87 7.59 16.18
CA SER A 339 10.35 8.18 17.43
C SER A 339 9.31 8.07 18.55
N ILE A 340 8.01 8.27 18.27
CA ILE A 340 6.94 8.03 19.26
C ILE A 340 6.93 6.55 19.69
N MET A 341 7.06 5.61 18.75
CA MET A 341 7.07 4.17 19.07
C MET A 341 8.31 3.74 19.86
N GLN A 342 9.41 4.47 19.70
CA GLN A 342 10.68 4.31 20.43
C GLN A 342 10.70 5.07 21.76
N GLU A 343 9.61 5.75 22.13
CA GLU A 343 9.49 6.52 23.38
C GLU A 343 10.53 7.65 23.47
N GLN A 344 10.96 8.15 22.32
CA GLN A 344 11.76 9.36 22.21
C GLN A 344 10.80 10.56 22.26
N ASP A 345 10.33 10.86 23.47
CA ASP A 345 9.41 11.97 23.70
C ASP A 345 10.02 13.27 23.20
N SER A 346 9.28 13.96 22.33
CA SER A 346 9.66 15.27 21.82
C SER A 346 8.62 16.30 22.22
N GLU A 347 9.08 17.48 22.62
CA GLU A 347 8.20 18.63 22.87
C GLU A 347 7.32 18.94 21.65
N GLU A 348 7.82 18.63 20.45
CA GLU A 348 7.09 18.77 19.20
C GLU A 348 5.84 17.87 19.15
N ASN A 349 5.93 16.61 19.57
CA ASN A 349 4.78 15.71 19.58
C ASN A 349 3.69 16.20 20.55
N ALA A 350 4.08 16.67 21.74
CA ALA A 350 3.14 17.28 22.68
C ALA A 350 2.51 18.55 22.12
N ARG A 351 3.29 19.41 21.45
CA ARG A 351 2.80 20.60 20.76
C ARG A 351 1.79 20.25 19.67
N ILE A 352 2.08 19.26 18.82
CA ILE A 352 1.18 18.83 17.75
C ILE A 352 -0.14 18.32 18.33
N VAL A 353 -0.10 17.51 19.39
CA VAL A 353 -1.31 17.04 20.09
C VAL A 353 -2.16 18.22 20.56
N ASN A 354 -1.54 19.22 21.20
CA ASN A 354 -2.26 20.39 21.71
C ASN A 354 -2.85 21.24 20.59
N VAL A 355 -2.10 21.48 19.51
CA VAL A 355 -2.56 22.27 18.36
C VAL A 355 -3.74 21.57 17.67
N VAL A 356 -3.64 20.25 17.43
CA VAL A 356 -4.71 19.49 16.80
C VAL A 356 -5.94 19.41 17.70
N ARG A 357 -5.79 19.22 19.02
CA ARG A 357 -6.92 19.26 19.96
C ARG A 357 -7.58 20.64 20.01
N GLY A 358 -6.80 21.72 19.90
CA GLY A 358 -7.30 23.10 19.90
C GLY A 358 -8.25 23.42 18.73
N ASP A 359 -8.09 22.75 17.59
CA ASP A 359 -8.97 22.90 16.42
C ASP A 359 -9.25 21.55 15.73
N LEU A 360 -9.70 20.56 16.50
CA LEU A 360 -9.88 19.20 15.98
C LEU A 360 -10.80 19.15 14.76
N SER A 361 -11.82 20.03 14.71
CA SER A 361 -12.73 20.12 13.56
C SER A 361 -12.00 20.47 12.27
N ALA A 362 -11.17 21.51 12.24
CA ALA A 362 -10.45 21.88 11.01
C ALA A 362 -9.51 20.76 10.51
N TYR A 363 -8.75 20.16 11.43
CA TYR A 363 -7.83 19.07 11.09
C TYR A 363 -8.56 17.81 10.62
N ALA A 364 -9.64 17.43 11.31
CA ALA A 364 -10.48 16.27 10.95
C ALA A 364 -11.15 16.46 9.59
N LEU A 365 -11.74 17.62 9.32
CA LEU A 365 -12.40 17.91 8.04
C LEU A 365 -11.42 17.77 6.87
N ASN A 366 -10.23 18.36 7.00
CA ASN A 366 -9.19 18.25 5.99
C ASN A 366 -8.78 16.80 5.70
N ALA A 367 -8.63 15.98 6.74
CA ALA A 367 -8.23 14.58 6.61
C ALA A 367 -9.38 13.70 6.04
N ILE A 368 -10.61 13.94 6.47
CA ILE A 368 -11.80 13.20 6.03
C ILE A 368 -12.12 13.48 4.56
N ASP A 369 -12.09 14.73 4.14
CA ASP A 369 -12.40 15.12 2.76
C ASP A 369 -11.40 14.52 1.77
N ARG A 370 -10.17 14.25 2.20
CA ARG A 370 -9.15 13.55 1.41
C ARG A 370 -9.30 12.04 1.42
N TYR A 371 -9.73 11.49 2.54
CA TYR A 371 -10.00 10.06 2.65
C TYR A 371 -11.22 9.64 1.84
N TYR A 372 -12.30 10.41 1.89
CA TYR A 372 -13.61 9.99 1.39
C TYR A 372 -13.62 9.56 -0.09
N PRO A 373 -13.01 10.28 -1.04
CA PRO A 373 -12.94 9.88 -2.45
C PRO A 373 -12.23 8.55 -2.70
N HIS A 374 -11.48 8.06 -1.72
CA HIS A 374 -10.73 6.81 -1.79
C HIS A 374 -11.32 5.72 -0.89
N SER A 375 -12.31 6.07 -0.07
CA SER A 375 -12.97 5.14 0.84
C SER A 375 -13.70 4.03 0.06
N PRO A 376 -13.77 2.79 0.58
CA PRO A 376 -14.50 1.71 -0.08
C PRO A 376 -16.00 2.00 -0.19
N GLY A 377 -16.57 2.81 0.72
CA GLY A 377 -17.95 3.26 0.63
C GLY A 377 -18.19 4.13 -0.61
N TYR A 378 -17.37 5.16 -0.80
CA TYR A 378 -17.43 6.02 -1.99
C TYR A 378 -17.19 5.22 -3.27
N MET A 379 -16.14 4.40 -3.30
CA MET A 379 -15.81 3.59 -4.47
C MET A 379 -16.97 2.64 -4.83
N ARG A 380 -17.61 1.97 -3.86
CA ARG A 380 -18.78 1.12 -4.14
C ARG A 380 -19.96 1.91 -4.71
N LYS A 381 -20.27 3.08 -4.14
CA LYS A 381 -21.37 3.93 -4.61
C LYS A 381 -21.11 4.45 -6.02
N HIS A 382 -19.93 5.03 -6.24
CA HIS A 382 -19.51 5.50 -7.55
C HIS A 382 -19.48 4.35 -8.57
N MET A 383 -19.05 3.15 -8.16
CA MET A 383 -19.14 1.98 -9.02
C MET A 383 -20.57 1.63 -9.42
N ALA A 384 -21.52 1.68 -8.50
CA ALA A 384 -22.93 1.44 -8.80
C ALA A 384 -23.53 2.52 -9.71
N GLU A 385 -23.17 3.79 -9.51
CA GLU A 385 -23.60 4.90 -10.37
C GLU A 385 -23.12 4.74 -11.82
N VAL A 386 -21.85 4.36 -12.01
CA VAL A 386 -21.30 4.08 -13.35
C VAL A 386 -21.98 2.85 -13.98
N ASP A 387 -22.22 1.79 -13.20
CA ASP A 387 -22.95 0.61 -13.70
C ASP A 387 -24.38 1.00 -14.14
N SER A 388 -25.07 1.85 -13.38
CA SER A 388 -26.39 2.40 -13.75
C SER A 388 -26.32 3.28 -14.99
N GLN A 389 -25.31 4.15 -15.11
CA GLN A 389 -25.12 5.00 -16.28
C GLN A 389 -24.89 4.17 -17.55
N ILE A 390 -24.07 3.11 -17.48
CA ILE A 390 -23.85 2.19 -18.61
C ILE A 390 -25.18 1.55 -19.06
N LEU A 391 -26.00 1.08 -18.10
CA LEU A 391 -27.30 0.49 -18.42
C LEU A 391 -28.28 1.50 -19.02
N MET A 392 -28.30 2.73 -18.51
CA MET A 392 -29.13 3.80 -19.08
C MET A 392 -28.70 4.15 -20.51
N LEU A 393 -27.40 4.27 -20.77
CA LEU A 393 -26.88 4.55 -22.11
C LEU A 393 -27.26 3.45 -23.11
N LEU A 394 -27.21 2.18 -22.68
CA LEU A 394 -27.61 1.04 -23.51
C LEU A 394 -29.14 0.91 -23.69
N ALA A 395 -29.94 1.60 -22.89
CA ALA A 395 -31.39 1.63 -22.98
C ALA A 395 -31.93 2.74 -23.89
N ILE A 396 -31.06 3.61 -24.43
CA ILE A 396 -31.44 4.64 -25.41
C ILE A 396 -31.73 3.97 -26.76
N ASP A 397 -32.82 4.36 -27.44
CA ASP A 397 -33.31 3.71 -28.68
C ASP A 397 -32.21 3.44 -29.72
N GLN A 398 -31.31 4.39 -29.96
CA GLN A 398 -30.20 4.22 -30.89
C GLN A 398 -29.21 3.12 -30.43
N ALA A 399 -28.88 3.07 -29.14
CA ALA A 399 -27.99 2.08 -28.56
C ALA A 399 -28.64 0.69 -28.47
N VAL A 400 -29.98 0.62 -28.35
CA VAL A 400 -30.73 -0.65 -28.38
C VAL A 400 -30.59 -1.32 -29.75
N GLN A 401 -30.63 -0.54 -30.83
CA GLN A 401 -30.54 -1.05 -32.19
C GLN A 401 -29.10 -1.31 -32.64
N GLU A 402 -28.18 -0.38 -32.36
CA GLU A 402 -26.82 -0.43 -32.92
C GLU A 402 -25.78 -0.98 -31.94
N GLY A 403 -26.06 -0.96 -30.64
CA GLY A 403 -25.10 -1.27 -29.58
C GLY A 403 -24.03 -0.19 -29.43
N LEU A 404 -23.40 -0.14 -28.25
CA LEU A 404 -22.30 0.80 -27.98
C LEU A 404 -20.96 0.07 -28.01
N THR A 405 -19.91 0.74 -28.48
CA THR A 405 -18.52 0.27 -28.45
C THR A 405 -17.82 0.72 -27.16
N MET A 406 -16.63 0.18 -26.91
CA MET A 406 -15.78 0.63 -25.80
C MET A 406 -15.45 2.13 -25.91
N ASN A 407 -15.26 2.67 -27.12
CA ASN A 407 -14.94 4.08 -27.31
C ASN A 407 -16.13 4.97 -26.95
N ASP A 408 -17.34 4.55 -27.31
CA ASP A 408 -18.56 5.29 -26.97
C ASP A 408 -18.72 5.37 -25.45
N PHE A 409 -18.46 4.27 -24.72
CA PHE A 409 -18.48 4.30 -23.26
C PHE A 409 -17.39 5.21 -22.68
N VAL A 410 -16.18 5.20 -23.21
CA VAL A 410 -15.09 6.07 -22.74
C VAL A 410 -15.48 7.54 -22.93
N GLU A 411 -16.06 7.89 -24.08
CA GLU A 411 -16.50 9.25 -24.38
C GLU A 411 -17.67 9.69 -23.50
N LEU A 412 -18.68 8.84 -23.32
CA LEU A 412 -19.91 9.18 -22.61
C LEU A 412 -19.79 9.11 -21.08
N THR A 413 -18.90 8.28 -20.55
CA THR A 413 -18.71 8.11 -19.10
C THR A 413 -17.43 8.77 -18.57
N GLY A 414 -16.47 9.11 -19.44
CA GLY A 414 -15.15 9.61 -19.05
C GLY A 414 -14.26 8.57 -18.35
N GLU A 415 -14.69 7.31 -18.29
CA GLU A 415 -13.95 6.24 -17.60
C GLU A 415 -12.82 5.67 -18.45
N LYS A 416 -11.79 5.14 -17.77
CA LYS A 416 -10.64 4.53 -18.45
C LYS A 416 -11.04 3.20 -19.11
N PRO A 417 -10.54 2.87 -20.31
CA PRO A 417 -10.90 1.64 -21.03
C PRO A 417 -10.74 0.35 -20.20
N LYS A 418 -9.67 0.26 -19.39
CA LYS A 418 -9.42 -0.91 -18.52
C LYS A 418 -10.45 -1.05 -17.38
N SER A 419 -10.91 0.08 -16.80
CA SER A 419 -11.97 0.12 -15.79
C SER A 419 -13.29 -0.34 -16.39
N LEU A 420 -13.65 0.22 -17.55
CA LEU A 420 -14.85 -0.13 -18.30
C LEU A 420 -14.87 -1.60 -18.73
N SER A 421 -13.77 -2.13 -19.27
CA SER A 421 -13.69 -3.54 -19.67
C SER A 421 -14.05 -4.49 -18.53
N HIS A 422 -13.48 -4.28 -17.34
CA HIS A 422 -13.78 -5.13 -16.19
C HIS A 422 -15.25 -5.03 -15.75
N ARG A 423 -15.85 -3.83 -15.87
CA ARG A 423 -17.24 -3.59 -15.53
C ARG A 423 -18.20 -4.22 -16.53
N LEU A 424 -17.95 -4.03 -17.82
CA LEU A 424 -18.73 -4.65 -18.87
C LEU A 424 -18.69 -6.18 -18.74
N ASP A 425 -17.53 -6.77 -18.45
CA ASP A 425 -17.41 -8.21 -18.16
C ASP A 425 -18.28 -8.64 -16.97
N LYS A 426 -18.36 -7.82 -15.91
CA LYS A 426 -19.20 -8.09 -14.73
C LYS A 426 -20.68 -7.99 -15.06
N LEU A 427 -21.10 -7.00 -15.86
CA LEU A 427 -22.48 -6.85 -16.32
C LEU A 427 -22.89 -7.99 -17.27
N ILE A 428 -21.98 -8.45 -18.13
CA ILE A 428 -22.15 -9.65 -18.97
C ILE A 428 -22.33 -10.89 -18.10
N LYS A 429 -21.46 -11.11 -17.11
CA LYS A 429 -21.57 -12.23 -16.15
C LYS A 429 -22.88 -12.21 -15.38
N ARG A 430 -23.40 -11.02 -15.06
CA ARG A 430 -24.71 -10.82 -14.43
C ARG A 430 -25.90 -10.96 -15.38
N LYS A 431 -25.64 -11.20 -16.68
CA LYS A 431 -26.66 -11.29 -17.73
C LYS A 431 -27.51 -10.02 -17.85
N LEU A 432 -26.91 -8.86 -17.59
CA LEU A 432 -27.58 -7.55 -17.77
C LEU A 432 -27.31 -6.97 -19.16
N ILE A 433 -26.17 -7.30 -19.75
CA ILE A 433 -25.78 -6.88 -21.09
C ILE A 433 -25.18 -8.08 -21.84
N ARG A 434 -25.21 -8.03 -23.17
CA ARG A 434 -24.61 -9.02 -24.07
C ARG A 434 -23.60 -8.35 -24.99
N ILE A 435 -22.66 -9.13 -25.49
CA ILE A 435 -21.63 -8.70 -26.42
C ILE A 435 -21.88 -9.36 -27.77
N GLU A 436 -21.90 -8.58 -28.85
CA GLU A 436 -22.02 -9.10 -30.21
C GLU A 436 -20.89 -8.59 -31.10
N GLY A 437 -20.41 -9.50 -31.96
CA GLY A 437 -19.61 -9.18 -33.13
C GLY A 437 -18.18 -8.71 -32.87
N LYS A 438 -17.28 -9.22 -33.70
CA LYS A 438 -15.95 -8.66 -33.96
C LYS A 438 -15.91 -8.37 -35.46
N THR A 439 -16.43 -7.24 -35.91
CA THR A 439 -16.23 -6.82 -37.30
C THR A 439 -14.84 -6.20 -37.43
N LYS A 440 -14.15 -6.49 -38.55
CA LYS A 440 -12.72 -6.17 -38.78
C LYS A 440 -12.35 -4.68 -38.62
N SER A 441 -13.32 -3.79 -38.45
CA SER A 441 -13.13 -2.33 -38.42
C SER A 441 -13.66 -1.60 -37.17
N HIS A 442 -14.48 -2.21 -36.28
CA HIS A 442 -15.23 -1.43 -35.26
C HIS A 442 -15.23 -1.99 -33.82
N GLY A 443 -14.44 -3.02 -33.50
CA GLY A 443 -14.37 -3.56 -32.14
C GLY A 443 -15.62 -4.31 -31.68
N TYR A 444 -15.71 -4.61 -30.39
CA TYR A 444 -16.88 -5.28 -29.79
C TYR A 444 -18.02 -4.30 -29.52
N ARG A 445 -19.26 -4.71 -29.78
CA ARG A 445 -20.46 -3.94 -29.42
C ARG A 445 -21.21 -4.58 -28.26
N TYR A 446 -21.73 -3.73 -27.38
CA TYR A 446 -22.44 -4.11 -26.17
C TYR A 446 -23.90 -3.70 -26.31
N PHE A 447 -24.81 -4.57 -25.86
CA PHE A 447 -26.26 -4.39 -25.95
C PHE A 447 -26.88 -4.69 -24.59
N ILE A 448 -27.94 -3.98 -24.21
CA ILE A 448 -28.74 -4.37 -23.04
C ILE A 448 -29.47 -5.69 -23.32
N ILE A 449 -29.61 -6.53 -22.30
CA ILE A 449 -30.51 -7.70 -22.37
C ILE A 449 -31.87 -7.23 -21.81
N PRO A 450 -32.95 -7.27 -22.60
CA PRO A 450 -34.28 -6.95 -22.10
C PRO A 450 -34.62 -7.85 -20.91
N GLN A 451 -34.96 -7.26 -19.77
CA GLN A 451 -35.50 -8.04 -18.65
C GLN A 451 -36.96 -8.40 -19.00
N GLN A 452 -37.27 -9.71 -18.96
CA GLN A 452 -38.63 -10.22 -19.14
C GLN A 452 -39.52 -9.91 -17.94
#